data_AF-A0A850SWS8-F1
#
_entry.id   AF-A0A850SWS8-F1
#
_cell.length_a   1.000
_cell.length_b   1.000
_cell.length_c   1.000
_cell.angle_alpha   90.00
_cell.angle_beta   90.00
_cell.angle_gamma   90.00
#
_symmetry.space_group_name_H-M   'P 1'
#
loop_
_entity.id
_entity.type
_entity.pdbx_description
1 polymer ?
#
loop_
_entity_poly.entity_id
_entity_poly.type
_entity_poly.pdbx_seq_one_letter_code
_entity_poly.pdbx_strand_id
1 'polypeptide(L)' 'MIIGVPKEIKSEENRVCMTPAGVEVMVENGHKVLVEKNTDDAYTRAGAKIVNIPFGLNDTSVDKLLN' A
#
# COMPACT_ATOMS: atom_id res chain seq x y z
N MET A 1 12.49 -3.51 2.48
CA MET A 1 12.22 -2.38 1.53
C MET A 1 10.79 -1.89 1.73
N ILE A 2 10.46 -0.69 1.26
CA ILE A 2 9.11 -0.12 1.35
C ILE A 2 8.44 -0.22 -0.02
N ILE A 3 7.22 -0.73 -0.06
CA ILE A 3 6.44 -0.98 -1.28
C ILE A 3 5.15 -0.18 -1.17
N GLY A 4 4.88 0.68 -2.15
CA GLY A 4 3.64 1.45 -2.24
C GLY A 4 2.66 0.83 -3.23
N VAL A 5 1.40 0.71 -2.84
CA VAL A 5 0.27 0.24 -3.65
C VAL A 5 -0.75 1.38 -3.72
N PRO A 6 -0.58 2.33 -4.66
CA PRO A 6 -1.52 3.42 -4.87
C PRO A 6 -2.85 2.89 -5.43
N LYS A 7 -3.91 3.67 -5.23
CA LYS A 7 -5.18 3.48 -5.93
C LYS A 7 -5.00 3.93 -7.37
N GLU A 8 -5.63 3.20 -8.28
CA GLU A 8 -5.71 3.60 -9.68
C GLU A 8 -6.50 4.90 -9.84
N ILE A 9 -5.92 5.85 -10.59
CA ILE A 9 -6.51 7.18 -10.82
C ILE A 9 -7.48 7.20 -12.00
N LYS A 10 -7.48 6.14 -12.81
CA LYS A 10 -8.28 6.07 -14.03
C LYS A 10 -9.75 5.75 -13.70
N SER A 11 -10.67 6.46 -14.33
CA SER A 11 -12.10 6.19 -14.18
C SER A 11 -12.45 4.76 -14.59
N GLU A 12 -13.35 4.12 -13.84
CA GLU A 12 -13.77 2.72 -14.04
C GLU A 12 -12.65 1.68 -13.92
N GLU A 13 -11.48 2.04 -13.36
CA GLU A 13 -10.42 1.09 -13.03
C GLU A 13 -10.51 0.69 -11.55
N ASN A 14 -11.09 -0.49 -11.30
CA ASN A 14 -11.26 -1.03 -9.95
C ASN A 14 -10.18 -2.05 -9.57
N ARG A 15 -9.19 -2.30 -10.44
CA ARG A 15 -8.08 -3.20 -10.11
C ARG A 15 -7.13 -2.54 -9.10
N VAL A 16 -6.45 -3.39 -8.36
CA VAL A 16 -5.37 -3.02 -7.44
C VAL A 16 -4.12 -3.78 -7.88
N CYS A 17 -2.95 -3.14 -7.81
CA CYS A 17 -1.69 -3.68 -8.31
C CYS A 17 -1.25 -4.99 -7.60
N MET A 18 -1.69 -5.19 -6.37
CA MET A 18 -1.32 -6.34 -5.54
C MET A 18 -2.56 -6.85 -4.80
N THR A 19 -2.69 -8.17 -4.64
CA THR A 19 -3.76 -8.79 -3.84
C THR A 19 -3.36 -8.88 -2.36
N PRO A 20 -4.30 -9.08 -1.42
CA PRO A 20 -3.97 -9.25 -0.01
C PRO A 20 -2.98 -10.40 0.26
N ALA A 21 -3.09 -11.52 -0.47
CA ALA A 21 -2.14 -12.62 -0.36
C ALA A 21 -0.71 -12.22 -0.78
N GLY A 22 -0.58 -11.36 -1.79
CA GLY A 22 0.72 -10.81 -2.18
C GLY A 22 1.30 -9.88 -1.11
N VAL A 23 0.45 -9.11 -0.43
CA VAL A 23 0.85 -8.27 0.71
C VAL A 23 1.41 -9.12 1.83
N GLU A 24 0.71 -10.19 2.21
CA GLU A 24 1.12 -11.09 3.28
C GLU A 24 2.51 -11.65 3.03
N VAL A 25 2.76 -12.18 1.84
CA VAL A 25 4.09 -12.69 1.44
C VAL A 25 5.16 -11.60 1.51
N MET A 26 4.87 -10.37 1.08
CA MET A 26 5.84 -9.27 1.14
C MET A 26 6.15 -8.88 2.59
N VAL A 27 5.13 -8.84 3.45
CA VAL A 27 5.29 -8.55 4.88
C VAL A 27 6.08 -9.66 5.57
N GLU A 28 5.80 -10.93 5.29
CA GLU A 28 6.55 -12.09 5.81
C GLU A 28 8.03 -12.05 5.42
N ASN A 29 8.34 -11.58 4.21
CA ASN A 29 9.72 -11.36 3.75
C ASN A 29 10.38 -10.10 4.35
N GLY A 30 9.72 -9.40 5.28
CA GLY A 30 10.26 -8.23 5.99
C GLY A 30 10.12 -6.92 5.21
N HIS A 31 9.29 -6.88 4.17
CA HIS A 31 8.98 -5.64 3.46
C HIS A 31 7.82 -4.90 4.15
N LYS A 32 7.86 -3.56 4.10
CA LYS A 32 6.76 -2.72 4.57
C LYS A 32 5.87 -2.39 3.39
N VAL A 33 4.61 -2.81 3.43
CA VAL A 33 3.64 -2.52 2.37
C VAL A 33 2.72 -1.39 2.80
N LEU A 34 2.66 -0.35 1.98
CA LEU A 34 1.79 0.82 2.12
C LEU A 34 0.69 0.73 1.07
N VAL A 35 -0.57 0.78 1.49
CA VAL A 35 -1.71 0.72 0.58
C VAL A 35 -2.52 1.99 0.71
N GLU A 36 -3.00 2.54 -0.40
CA GLU A 36 -3.80 3.77 -0.38
C GLU A 36 -5.15 3.56 0.33
N LYS A 37 -5.61 4.61 1.02
CA LYS A 37 -6.92 4.68 1.66
C LYS A 37 -8.06 4.47 0.64
N ASN A 38 -9.14 3.81 1.07
CA ASN A 38 -10.28 3.32 0.26
C ASN A 38 -10.07 1.95 -0.40
N THR A 39 -9.20 1.12 0.18
CA THR A 39 -9.05 -0.30 -0.16
C THR A 39 -9.74 -1.19 0.88
N ASP A 40 -9.92 -2.47 0.57
CA ASP A 40 -10.60 -3.46 1.41
C ASP A 40 -9.84 -3.71 2.73
N ASP A 41 -10.56 -3.98 3.82
CA ASP A 41 -10.02 -4.37 5.13
C ASP A 41 -9.12 -5.61 5.07
N ALA A 42 -9.28 -6.45 4.04
CA ALA A 42 -8.41 -7.58 3.76
C ALA A 42 -6.92 -7.19 3.68
N TYR A 43 -6.58 -6.00 3.17
CA TYR A 43 -5.18 -5.54 3.10
C TYR A 43 -4.60 -5.24 4.48
N THR A 44 -5.38 -4.61 5.36
CA THR A 44 -4.99 -4.36 6.74
C THR A 44 -4.74 -5.67 7.48
N ARG A 45 -5.61 -6.68 7.29
CA ARG A 45 -5.43 -8.01 7.88
C ARG A 45 -4.20 -8.74 7.37
N ALA A 46 -3.83 -8.54 6.09
CA ALA A 46 -2.62 -9.07 5.50
C ALA A 46 -1.33 -8.34 5.97
N GLY A 47 -1.45 -7.32 6.82
CA GLY A 47 -0.31 -6.60 7.39
C GLY A 47 0.13 -5.35 6.64
N ALA A 48 -0.64 -4.87 5.64
CA ALA A 48 -0.37 -3.58 5.03
C ALA A 48 -0.74 -2.42 5.97
N LYS A 49 0.01 -1.33 5.87
CA LYS A 49 -0.33 -0.05 6.49
C LYS A 49 -1.17 0.78 5.51
N ILE A 50 -2.41 1.08 5.88
CA ILE A 50 -3.27 1.97 5.10
C ILE A 50 -2.82 3.42 5.31
N VAL A 51 -2.46 4.10 4.23
CA VAL A 51 -1.97 5.48 4.25
C VAL A 51 -2.61 6.29 3.13
N ASN A 52 -2.62 7.62 3.27
CA ASN A 52 -2.90 8.48 2.13
C ASN A 52 -1.60 8.61 1.33
N ILE A 53 -1.57 8.06 0.12
CA ILE A 53 -0.39 8.07 -0.75
C ILE A 53 -0.48 9.34 -1.62
N PRO A 54 0.27 10.42 -1.33
CA PRO A 54 0.29 11.58 -2.20
C PRO A 54 1.00 11.25 -3.52
N PHE A 55 0.56 11.90 -4.60
CA PHE A 55 1.25 11.85 -5.87
C PHE A 55 2.69 12.38 -5.73
N GLY A 56 3.69 11.59 -6.11
CA GLY A 56 5.10 11.98 -6.03
C GLY A 56 5.78 11.72 -4.68
N LEU A 57 5.40 10.64 -3.97
CA LEU A 57 6.11 10.19 -2.77
C LEU A 57 7.63 10.08 -3.00
N ASN A 58 8.38 10.69 -2.10
CA ASN A 58 9.83 10.60 -1.98
C ASN A 58 10.19 10.03 -0.59
N ASP A 59 11.42 9.57 -0.43
CA ASP A 59 11.86 8.83 0.77
C ASP A 59 11.53 9.58 2.08
N THR A 60 11.73 10.90 2.12
CA THR A 60 11.42 11.73 3.29
C THR A 60 9.93 11.76 3.64
N SER A 61 9.05 11.69 2.63
CA SER A 61 7.61 11.66 2.84
C SER A 61 7.13 10.29 3.32
N VAL A 62 7.83 9.21 2.94
CA VAL A 62 7.52 7.84 3.36
C VAL A 62 7.82 7.63 4.85
N ASP A 63 8.91 8.18 5.37
CA ASP A 63 9.25 8.10 6.79
C ASP A 63 8.18 8.74 7.70
N LYS A 64 7.56 9.83 7.24
CA LYS A 64 6.43 10.49 7.95
C LYS A 64 5.14 9.67 7.92
N LEU A 65 4.98 8.78 6.95
CA LEU A 65 3.82 7.88 6.89
C LEU A 65 4.05 6.62 7.73
N LEU A 66 5.30 6.28 8.02
CA LEU A 66 5.67 5.10 8.80
C LEU A 66 5.75 5.37 10.30
N ASN A 67 6.16 6.58 10.72
CA ASN A 67 6.18 7.04 12.11
C ASN A 67 4.96 7.89 12.47
#